data_AF-A0A955F7C3-F1
#
_entry.id   AF-A0A955F7C3-F1
#
_cell.length_a   1.000
_cell.length_b   1.000
_cell.length_c   1.000
_cell.angle_alpha   90.00
_cell.angle_beta   90.00
_cell.angle_gamma   90.00
#
_symmetry.space_group_name_H-M   'P 1'
#
loop_
_entity.id
_entity.type
_entity.pdbx_description
1 polymer ?
#
loop_
_entity_poly.entity_id
_entity_poly.type
_entity_poly.pdbx_seq_one_letter_code
_entity_poly.pdbx_strand_id
1 'polypeptide(L)'
;MAAAAGFSPEVMNGERYAGSLAAERAWYGKTALKAAGVYVEEVEIAAAVENSWQDHWTALAENIATTKEGQNLTFGVPITREIVEGHVVDKNGRKIIDIVREGAVHSAWLAQKDSAYKHQSIRDEGDVYAAEAFDDLEVGETALVPSFYPEEWYETHPALCDSIGYRRGMTVLHIAHRVDEKTMVQWPFTIKMSNKRALSQALHEVIGMSIPYDTHSDLWSRHLHREKLPEAWSKQLGVRILERHQKLAGTSVRYSSAEGFLGENVEQIRALFDTYFPHIKEALGTQRNTPELQGLAGSILQAVGSDSEKLKPAVRSQLIHLANSDKFTDDDARLMKVMVRYATLEILLPKLPDYLNRMDGSQTNEDRVGYKASRIESRSFDAHEVFGRQPATVSFIGVTEHAQVQHMNHMLALNIANGIKENRGGGGCEPINLLNNYDVVKSGVLANNIFEQDSSDRTSDETEMEDCDFISKECPKCGAKDVKTECRKGVYYGACGCTSK
;
A
#
# COMPACT_ATOMS: atom_id res chain seq x y z
N MET A 1 7.86 -5.87 0.41
CA MET A 1 6.85 -6.53 -0.47
C MET A 1 5.93 -7.46 0.31
N ALA A 2 6.41 -8.13 1.36
CA ALA A 2 5.60 -9.01 2.21
C ALA A 2 4.32 -8.40 2.84
N ALA A 3 4.20 -7.07 2.93
CA ALA A 3 3.06 -6.37 3.53
C ALA A 3 2.12 -5.68 2.53
N ALA A 4 2.48 -5.54 1.25
CA ALA A 4 1.68 -4.78 0.26
C ALA A 4 1.32 -5.65 -0.94
N ALA A 5 0.07 -5.59 -1.41
CA ALA A 5 -0.39 -6.38 -2.54
C ALA A 5 0.26 -5.90 -3.84
N GLY A 6 0.28 -4.59 -4.07
CA GLY A 6 0.90 -4.04 -5.27
C GLY A 6 2.43 -4.07 -5.20
N PHE A 7 3.09 -4.64 -6.20
CA PHE A 7 4.49 -4.31 -6.56
C PHE A 7 4.59 -2.83 -7.05
N SER A 8 3.99 -1.88 -6.34
CA SER A 8 4.06 -0.44 -6.67
C SER A 8 4.29 0.43 -5.43
N PRO A 9 5.28 0.18 -4.56
CA PRO A 9 5.66 1.23 -3.64
C PRO A 9 6.50 2.26 -4.41
N GLU A 10 5.86 3.24 -5.05
CA GLU A 10 6.45 4.58 -5.12
C GLU A 10 6.44 5.16 -3.70
N VAL A 11 7.15 4.52 -2.78
CA VAL A 11 7.29 4.99 -1.42
C VAL A 11 8.46 5.95 -1.45
N MET A 12 8.19 7.26 -1.35
CA MET A 12 9.28 8.18 -1.01
C MET A 12 9.81 7.80 0.37
N ASN A 13 11.11 8.01 0.62
CA ASN A 13 11.78 7.62 1.87
C ASN A 13 10.91 7.94 3.11
N GLY A 14 10.44 6.89 3.80
CA GLY A 14 9.60 6.98 5.01
C GLY A 14 8.09 6.89 4.81
N GLU A 15 7.57 6.81 3.57
CA GLU A 15 6.13 6.66 3.33
C GLU A 15 5.67 5.18 3.42
N ARG A 16 4.38 4.93 3.61
CA ARG A 16 3.77 3.59 3.48
C ARG A 16 3.08 3.48 2.13
N TYR A 17 3.05 2.29 1.52
CA TYR A 17 2.45 2.06 0.18
C TYR A 17 1.07 2.72 0.00
N ALA A 18 0.09 2.42 0.86
CA ALA A 18 -1.25 3.01 0.76
C ALA A 18 -1.34 4.48 1.23
N GLY A 19 -0.23 5.05 1.71
CA GLY A 19 -0.06 6.45 2.13
C GLY A 19 0.92 7.25 1.27
N SER A 20 1.43 6.67 0.19
CA SER A 20 2.32 7.37 -0.74
C SER A 20 1.58 8.53 -1.38
N LEU A 21 2.31 9.63 -1.61
CA LEU A 21 1.82 10.80 -2.34
C LEU A 21 2.49 10.97 -3.71
N ALA A 22 3.30 9.99 -4.13
CA ALA A 22 4.12 10.09 -5.34
C ALA A 22 3.26 10.26 -6.61
N ALA A 23 2.19 9.48 -6.75
CA ALA A 23 1.29 9.58 -7.89
C ALA A 23 0.60 10.96 -7.98
N GLU A 24 0.12 11.50 -6.85
CA GLU A 24 -0.49 12.84 -6.82
C GLU A 24 0.53 13.94 -7.13
N ARG A 25 1.78 13.80 -6.66
CA ARG A 25 2.86 14.75 -6.97
C ARG A 25 3.24 14.72 -8.44
N ALA A 26 3.35 13.53 -9.04
CA ALA A 26 3.60 13.38 -10.47
C ALA A 26 2.48 14.03 -11.29
N TRP A 27 1.23 13.76 -10.93
CA TRP A 27 0.06 14.36 -11.58
C TRP A 27 0.06 15.89 -11.47
N TYR A 28 0.28 16.42 -10.26
CA TYR A 28 0.39 17.87 -10.08
C TYR A 28 1.53 18.46 -10.89
N GLY A 29 2.74 17.90 -10.80
CA GLY A 29 3.92 18.40 -11.49
C GLY A 29 3.72 18.51 -13.00
N LYS A 30 3.14 17.48 -13.63
CA LYS A 30 2.81 17.50 -15.07
C LYS A 30 1.75 18.55 -15.40
N THR A 31 0.72 18.71 -14.57
CA THR A 31 -0.32 19.74 -14.75
C THR A 31 0.28 21.15 -14.61
N ALA A 32 1.14 21.36 -13.62
CA ALA A 32 1.76 22.66 -13.32
C ALA A 32 2.75 23.08 -14.41
N LEU A 33 3.56 22.15 -14.93
CA LEU A 33 4.44 22.40 -16.07
C LEU A 33 3.64 22.86 -17.30
N LYS A 34 2.56 22.15 -17.62
CA LYS A 34 1.65 22.54 -18.70
C LYS A 34 1.05 23.92 -18.49
N ALA A 35 0.58 24.22 -17.27
CA ALA A 35 0.05 25.54 -16.92
C ALA A 35 1.11 26.66 -17.02
N ALA A 36 2.38 26.34 -16.79
CA ALA A 36 3.51 27.25 -16.97
C ALA A 36 3.97 27.40 -18.43
N GLY A 37 3.26 26.80 -19.39
CA GLY A 37 3.58 26.87 -20.82
C GLY A 37 4.70 25.91 -21.27
N VAL A 38 5.12 24.98 -20.40
CA VAL A 38 6.02 23.89 -20.80
C VAL A 38 5.20 22.85 -21.56
N TYR A 39 5.71 22.39 -22.71
CA TYR A 39 5.08 21.31 -23.44
C TYR A 39 5.14 20.01 -22.63
N VAL A 40 3.98 19.46 -22.33
CA VAL A 40 3.78 18.15 -21.68
C VAL A 40 2.76 17.43 -22.54
N GLU A 41 3.06 16.21 -22.96
CA GLU A 41 2.13 15.46 -23.79
C GLU A 41 0.89 15.08 -22.96
N GLU A 42 -0.31 15.11 -23.55
CA GLU A 42 -1.55 14.76 -22.82
C GLU A 42 -1.51 13.33 -22.27
N VAL A 43 -0.81 12.44 -22.99
CA VAL A 43 -0.62 11.04 -22.57
C VAL A 43 0.18 10.94 -21.26
N GLU A 44 1.10 11.86 -20.98
CA GLU A 44 1.86 11.87 -19.73
C GLU A 44 0.99 12.28 -18.54
N ILE A 45 0.09 13.25 -18.73
CA ILE A 45 -0.87 13.64 -17.68
C ILE A 45 -1.86 12.51 -17.44
N ALA A 46 -2.39 11.91 -18.51
CA ALA A 46 -3.31 10.77 -18.42
C ALA A 46 -2.66 9.58 -17.70
N ALA A 47 -1.40 9.27 -17.99
CA ALA A 47 -0.64 8.24 -17.30
C ALA A 47 -0.51 8.55 -15.80
N ALA A 48 -0.23 9.79 -15.42
CA ALA A 48 -0.15 10.18 -14.00
C ALA A 48 -1.51 10.06 -13.27
N VAL A 49 -2.61 10.40 -13.94
CA VAL A 49 -3.97 10.20 -13.38
C VAL A 49 -4.27 8.72 -13.21
N GLU A 50 -4.00 7.91 -14.23
CA GLU A 50 -4.24 6.47 -14.20
C GLU A 50 -3.40 5.80 -13.11
N ASN A 51 -2.17 6.26 -12.91
CA ASN A 51 -1.31 5.82 -11.82
C ASN A 51 -1.93 6.07 -10.44
N SER A 52 -2.47 7.26 -10.20
CA SER A 52 -3.16 7.57 -8.93
C SER A 52 -4.46 6.77 -8.77
N TRP A 53 -5.17 6.52 -9.88
CA TRP A 53 -6.37 5.67 -9.89
C TRP A 53 -6.05 4.21 -9.54
N GLN A 54 -5.00 3.62 -10.11
CA GLN A 54 -4.58 2.25 -9.79
C GLN A 54 -4.17 2.12 -8.33
N ASP A 55 -3.42 3.09 -7.79
CA ASP A 55 -3.04 3.11 -6.38
C ASP A 55 -4.29 3.19 -5.46
N HIS A 56 -5.29 4.01 -5.84
CA HIS A 56 -6.57 4.08 -5.15
C HIS A 56 -7.36 2.76 -5.21
N TRP A 57 -7.43 2.16 -6.40
CA TRP A 57 -8.14 0.90 -6.65
C TRP A 57 -7.55 -0.27 -5.87
N THR A 58 -6.22 -0.46 -5.94
CA THR A 58 -5.54 -1.52 -5.20
C THR A 58 -5.72 -1.33 -3.69
N ALA A 59 -5.60 -0.10 -3.19
CA ALA A 59 -5.84 0.18 -1.78
C ALA A 59 -7.29 -0.13 -1.36
N LEU A 60 -8.29 0.19 -2.20
CA LEU A 60 -9.68 -0.17 -1.93
C LEU A 60 -9.90 -1.70 -1.90
N ALA A 61 -9.25 -2.44 -2.81
CA ALA A 61 -9.36 -3.90 -2.85
C ALA A 61 -8.77 -4.54 -1.58
N GLU A 62 -7.61 -4.06 -1.13
CA GLU A 62 -7.02 -4.47 0.14
C GLU A 62 -7.92 -4.11 1.33
N ASN A 63 -8.40 -2.86 1.38
CA ASN A 63 -9.27 -2.35 2.44
C ASN A 63 -10.51 -3.22 2.61
N ILE A 64 -11.28 -3.42 1.53
CA ILE A 64 -12.53 -4.19 1.64
C ILE A 64 -12.27 -5.66 1.99
N ALA A 65 -11.22 -6.28 1.44
CA ALA A 65 -10.92 -7.69 1.72
C ALA A 65 -10.38 -7.95 3.13
N THR A 66 -10.17 -6.91 3.92
CA THR A 66 -9.64 -7.00 5.28
C THR A 66 -10.56 -6.35 6.31
N THR A 67 -11.74 -5.88 5.90
CA THR A 67 -12.84 -5.58 6.83
C THR A 67 -13.41 -6.87 7.39
N LYS A 68 -14.18 -6.75 8.48
CA LYS A 68 -14.92 -7.87 9.07
C LYS A 68 -15.91 -8.48 8.07
N GLU A 69 -16.57 -7.63 7.30
CA GLU A 69 -17.57 -7.99 6.31
C GLU A 69 -16.94 -8.65 5.07
N GLY A 70 -15.77 -8.17 4.64
CA GLY A 70 -15.07 -8.66 3.46
C GLY A 70 -14.05 -9.76 3.72
N GLN A 71 -14.09 -10.43 4.88
CA GLN A 71 -13.19 -11.55 5.22
C GLN A 71 -13.23 -12.72 4.21
N ASN A 72 -14.30 -12.82 3.42
CA ASN A 72 -14.48 -13.82 2.36
C ASN A 72 -14.02 -13.31 0.98
N LEU A 73 -13.37 -12.15 0.91
CA LEU A 73 -12.77 -11.65 -0.32
C LEU A 73 -11.26 -11.92 -0.34
N THR A 74 -10.77 -12.29 -1.52
CA THR A 74 -9.35 -12.34 -1.85
C THR A 74 -9.06 -11.24 -2.87
N PHE A 75 -7.89 -10.62 -2.77
CA PHE A 75 -7.40 -9.68 -3.78
C PHE A 75 -6.19 -10.27 -4.49
N GLY A 76 -5.96 -9.84 -5.73
CA GLY A 76 -4.86 -10.30 -6.54
C GLY A 76 -5.08 -10.30 -8.04
N VAL A 77 -5.15 -9.12 -8.65
CA VAL A 77 -5.31 -8.98 -10.12
C VAL A 77 -3.94 -8.91 -10.82
N PRO A 78 -3.76 -9.66 -11.94
CA PRO A 78 -2.65 -9.51 -12.89
C PRO A 78 -2.40 -8.06 -13.30
N ILE A 79 -1.15 -7.60 -13.13
CA ILE A 79 -0.66 -6.30 -13.60
C ILE A 79 0.42 -6.53 -14.65
N THR A 80 0.25 -5.94 -15.82
CA THR A 80 1.29 -5.93 -16.85
C THR A 80 2.35 -4.87 -16.53
N ARG A 81 3.62 -5.26 -16.62
CA ARG A 81 4.80 -4.45 -16.37
C ARG A 81 5.72 -4.50 -17.57
N GLU A 82 6.40 -3.38 -17.82
CA GLU A 82 7.45 -3.32 -18.82
C GLU A 82 8.76 -3.92 -18.30
N ILE A 83 9.53 -4.52 -19.21
CA ILE A 83 10.90 -4.97 -19.01
C ILE A 83 11.81 -4.07 -19.84
N VAL A 84 12.73 -3.37 -19.17
CA VAL A 84 13.73 -2.49 -19.79
C VAL A 84 15.11 -3.03 -19.44
N GLU A 85 15.92 -3.33 -20.45
CA GLU A 85 17.28 -3.88 -20.29
C GLU A 85 17.32 -5.14 -19.41
N GLY A 86 16.31 -6.01 -19.52
CA GLY A 86 16.21 -7.24 -18.75
C GLY A 86 15.67 -7.07 -17.32
N HIS A 87 15.26 -5.86 -16.93
CA HIS A 87 14.70 -5.59 -15.60
C HIS A 87 13.24 -5.18 -15.68
N VAL A 88 12.43 -5.72 -14.78
CA VAL A 88 11.07 -5.22 -14.58
C VAL A 88 11.17 -3.79 -14.02
N VAL A 89 10.46 -2.86 -14.65
CA VAL A 89 10.43 -1.47 -14.20
C VAL A 89 9.07 -1.08 -13.63
N ASP A 90 9.08 -0.10 -12.74
CA ASP A 90 7.89 0.62 -12.34
C ASP A 90 7.39 1.52 -13.47
N LYS A 91 6.27 2.20 -13.21
CA LYS A 91 5.62 3.13 -14.15
C LYS A 91 6.48 4.36 -14.52
N ASN A 92 7.58 4.63 -13.80
CA ASN A 92 8.54 5.69 -14.09
C ASN A 92 9.83 5.17 -14.75
N GLY A 93 9.92 3.88 -15.06
CA GLY A 93 11.12 3.26 -15.60
C GLY A 93 12.18 2.93 -14.54
N ARG A 94 11.87 3.06 -13.24
CA ARG A 94 12.79 2.66 -12.16
C ARG A 94 12.74 1.14 -12.02
N LYS A 95 13.90 0.49 -11.94
CA LYS A 95 13.98 -0.96 -11.77
C LYS A 95 13.35 -1.36 -10.43
N ILE A 96 12.43 -2.32 -10.47
CA ILE A 96 11.75 -2.84 -9.27
C ILE A 96 12.76 -3.41 -8.28
N ILE A 97 13.79 -4.12 -8.77
CA ILE A 97 14.85 -4.66 -7.92
C ILE A 97 15.57 -3.59 -7.09
N ASP A 98 15.76 -2.37 -7.62
CA ASP A 98 16.42 -1.30 -6.89
C ASP A 98 15.54 -0.78 -5.75
N ILE A 99 14.23 -0.63 -6.00
CA ILE A 99 13.24 -0.25 -4.97
C ILE A 99 13.26 -1.27 -3.82
N VAL A 100 13.27 -2.57 -4.16
CA VAL A 100 13.25 -3.65 -3.17
C VAL A 100 14.55 -3.69 -2.36
N ARG A 101 15.71 -3.52 -3.00
CA ARG A 101 17.01 -3.48 -2.31
C ARG A 101 17.11 -2.30 -1.35
N GLU A 102 16.64 -1.12 -1.75
CA GLU A 102 16.60 0.04 -0.85
C GLU A 102 15.71 -0.20 0.36
N GLY A 103 14.54 -0.83 0.17
CA GLY A 103 13.66 -1.26 1.26
C GLY A 103 14.36 -2.22 2.23
N ALA A 104 15.08 -3.23 1.71
CA ALA A 104 15.84 -4.17 2.53
C ALA A 104 16.96 -3.49 3.34
N VAL A 105 17.69 -2.54 2.74
CA VAL A 105 18.70 -1.73 3.43
C VAL A 105 18.07 -0.90 4.55
N HIS A 106 16.91 -0.29 4.30
CA HIS A 106 16.19 0.49 5.32
C HIS A 106 15.73 -0.37 6.49
N SER A 107 15.14 -1.54 6.22
CA SER A 107 14.72 -2.48 7.26
C SER A 107 15.89 -3.05 8.05
N ALA A 108 17.03 -3.32 7.41
CA ALA A 108 18.25 -3.72 8.09
C ALA A 108 18.77 -2.62 9.03
N TRP A 109 18.71 -1.36 8.60
CA TRP A 109 19.06 -0.22 9.45
C TRP A 109 18.10 -0.05 10.63
N LEU A 110 16.78 -0.21 10.42
CA LEU A 110 15.80 -0.19 11.51
C LEU A 110 16.07 -1.32 12.51
N ALA A 111 16.38 -2.53 12.04
CA ALA A 111 16.70 -3.68 12.89
C ALA A 111 17.97 -3.48 13.75
N GLN A 112 18.90 -2.63 13.34
CA GLN A 112 20.06 -2.25 14.15
C GLN A 112 19.68 -1.32 15.30
N LYS A 113 18.63 -0.50 15.12
CA LYS A 113 18.14 0.45 16.12
C LYS A 113 17.11 -0.15 17.07
N ASP A 114 16.27 -1.04 16.55
CA ASP A 114 15.20 -1.68 17.27
C ASP A 114 15.10 -3.15 16.81
N SER A 115 15.39 -4.06 17.74
CA SER A 115 15.38 -5.50 17.48
C SER A 115 14.00 -6.02 17.07
N ALA A 116 12.93 -5.25 17.35
CA ALA A 116 11.59 -5.57 16.91
C ALA A 116 11.46 -5.58 15.37
N TYR A 117 12.33 -4.88 14.63
CA TYR A 117 12.34 -4.87 13.16
C TYR A 117 13.19 -5.97 12.52
N LYS A 118 13.81 -6.85 13.31
CA LYS A 118 14.65 -7.94 12.78
C LYS A 118 13.89 -8.87 11.84
N HIS A 119 12.63 -9.18 12.15
CA HIS A 119 11.75 -9.98 11.28
C HIS A 119 11.59 -9.32 9.90
N GLN A 120 11.28 -8.03 9.86
CA GLN A 120 11.10 -7.26 8.63
C GLN A 120 12.38 -7.27 7.78
N SER A 121 13.55 -7.08 8.40
CA SER A 121 14.84 -7.18 7.72
C SER A 121 15.05 -8.54 7.05
N ILE A 122 14.75 -9.64 7.75
CA ILE A 122 14.93 -11.01 7.22
C ILE A 122 14.00 -11.26 6.02
N ARG A 123 12.77 -10.72 6.08
CA ARG A 123 11.77 -10.86 5.03
C ARG A 123 12.11 -10.03 3.80
N ASP A 124 12.56 -8.79 3.99
CA ASP A 124 12.91 -7.92 2.87
C ASP A 124 14.15 -8.42 2.12
N GLU A 125 15.05 -9.16 2.77
CA GLU A 125 16.10 -9.94 2.06
C GLU A 125 15.49 -11.00 1.14
N GLY A 126 14.44 -11.70 1.57
CA GLY A 126 13.72 -12.67 0.73
C GLY A 126 12.97 -11.99 -0.41
N ASP A 127 12.48 -10.78 -0.19
CA ASP A 127 11.88 -9.95 -1.22
C ASP A 127 12.91 -9.58 -2.30
N VAL A 128 14.16 -9.23 -1.94
CA VAL A 128 15.25 -9.01 -2.91
C VAL A 128 15.47 -10.26 -3.76
N TYR A 129 15.56 -11.44 -3.14
CA TYR A 129 15.72 -12.71 -3.85
C TYR A 129 14.57 -12.98 -4.84
N ALA A 130 13.33 -12.69 -4.43
CA ALA A 130 12.17 -12.83 -5.31
C ALA A 130 12.23 -11.88 -6.53
N ALA A 131 12.62 -10.63 -6.31
CA ALA A 131 12.75 -9.65 -7.39
C ALA A 131 13.85 -10.01 -8.40
N GLU A 132 15.00 -10.50 -7.91
CA GLU A 132 16.08 -11.01 -8.77
C GLU A 132 15.61 -12.19 -9.62
N ALA A 133 14.90 -13.13 -9.00
CA ALA A 133 14.36 -14.29 -9.70
C ALA A 133 13.33 -13.92 -10.78
N PHE A 134 12.59 -12.82 -10.61
CA PHE A 134 11.61 -12.35 -11.59
C PHE A 134 12.28 -11.71 -12.81
N ASP A 135 13.34 -10.92 -12.61
CA ASP A 135 14.15 -10.37 -13.71
C ASP A 135 14.80 -11.49 -14.55
N ASP A 136 15.19 -12.59 -13.89
CA ASP A 136 15.86 -13.76 -14.49
C ASP A 136 14.91 -14.76 -15.19
N LEU A 137 13.61 -14.50 -15.28
CA LEU A 137 12.66 -15.39 -15.95
C LEU A 137 12.92 -15.47 -17.46
N GLU A 138 12.82 -16.66 -18.07
CA GLU A 138 12.79 -16.81 -19.53
C GLU A 138 11.40 -16.52 -20.10
N VAL A 139 11.30 -16.18 -21.38
CA VAL A 139 10.00 -16.04 -22.06
C VAL A 139 9.16 -17.33 -21.94
N GLY A 140 7.92 -17.18 -21.50
CA GLY A 140 6.98 -18.27 -21.21
C GLY A 140 7.17 -18.93 -19.84
N GLU A 141 8.13 -18.46 -19.04
CA GLU A 141 8.37 -18.96 -17.70
C GLU A 141 7.54 -18.19 -16.65
N THR A 142 7.17 -18.90 -15.59
CA THR A 142 6.43 -18.38 -14.44
C THR A 142 7.24 -18.63 -13.18
N ALA A 143 7.33 -17.61 -12.32
CA ALA A 143 7.81 -17.74 -10.95
C ALA A 143 6.65 -17.60 -9.95
N LEU A 144 6.74 -18.34 -8.85
CA LEU A 144 5.88 -18.18 -7.68
C LEU A 144 6.72 -18.15 -6.40
N VAL A 145 6.46 -17.15 -5.56
CA VAL A 145 7.08 -16.98 -4.24
C VAL A 145 5.99 -16.79 -3.18
N PRO A 146 5.85 -17.67 -2.17
CA PRO A 146 4.91 -17.50 -1.09
C PRO A 146 5.50 -16.63 0.04
N SER A 147 4.76 -15.62 0.49
CA SER A 147 5.08 -14.78 1.64
C SER A 147 4.06 -15.02 2.75
N PHE A 148 4.38 -15.93 3.66
CA PHE A 148 3.52 -16.29 4.79
C PHE A 148 3.50 -15.16 5.82
N TYR A 149 2.33 -14.74 6.34
CA TYR A 149 2.28 -13.71 7.39
C TYR A 149 3.21 -14.06 8.56
N PRO A 150 3.81 -13.08 9.26
CA PRO A 150 4.84 -13.35 10.27
C PRO A 150 4.21 -13.95 11.55
N GLU A 151 3.78 -15.19 11.48
CA GLU A 151 2.96 -15.89 12.48
C GLU A 151 3.61 -15.90 13.86
N GLU A 152 4.87 -16.32 13.94
CA GLU A 152 5.66 -16.34 15.17
C GLU A 152 5.84 -14.94 15.76
N TRP A 153 6.01 -13.92 14.89
CA TRP A 153 6.16 -12.54 15.34
C TRP A 153 4.84 -11.96 15.85
N TYR A 154 3.72 -12.32 15.22
CA TYR A 154 2.38 -11.92 15.65
C TYR A 154 2.03 -12.38 17.06
N GLU A 155 2.61 -13.48 17.54
CA GLU A 155 2.41 -13.95 18.91
C GLU A 155 2.99 -12.99 19.96
N THR A 156 4.06 -12.28 19.60
CA THR A 156 4.82 -11.42 20.53
C THR A 156 4.62 -9.92 20.27
N HIS A 157 4.34 -9.52 19.02
CA HIS A 157 4.26 -8.12 18.61
C HIS A 157 3.05 -7.81 17.70
N PRO A 158 1.81 -8.19 18.07
CA PRO A 158 0.65 -8.03 17.21
C PRO A 158 0.41 -6.58 16.77
N ALA A 159 0.56 -5.62 17.69
CA ALA A 159 0.37 -4.20 17.41
C ALA A 159 1.36 -3.66 16.36
N LEU A 160 2.63 -4.08 16.44
CA LEU A 160 3.64 -3.67 15.48
C LEU A 160 3.35 -4.30 14.11
N CYS A 161 3.03 -5.59 14.05
CA CYS A 161 2.65 -6.27 12.81
C CYS A 161 1.47 -5.57 12.11
N ASP A 162 0.42 -5.27 12.87
CA ASP A 162 -0.77 -4.61 12.32
C ASP A 162 -0.47 -3.18 11.90
N SER A 163 0.43 -2.50 12.62
CA SER A 163 0.94 -1.18 12.21
C SER A 163 1.74 -1.26 10.92
N ILE A 164 2.53 -2.30 10.68
CA ILE A 164 3.32 -2.47 9.45
C ILE A 164 2.42 -2.81 8.24
N GLY A 165 1.20 -3.30 8.50
CA GLY A 165 0.22 -3.65 7.48
C GLY A 165 0.03 -5.15 7.28
N TYR A 166 0.71 -5.99 8.08
CA TYR A 166 0.43 -7.42 8.07
C TYR A 166 -1.01 -7.70 8.52
N ARG A 167 -1.54 -8.85 8.14
CA ARG A 167 -2.81 -9.36 8.66
C ARG A 167 -2.66 -10.80 9.09
N ARG A 168 -3.03 -11.11 10.33
CA ARG A 168 -2.97 -12.47 10.86
C ARG A 168 -3.77 -13.43 9.98
N GLY A 169 -3.15 -14.54 9.59
CA GLY A 169 -3.78 -15.54 8.74
C GLY A 169 -3.81 -15.19 7.25
N MET A 170 -3.14 -14.13 6.79
CA MET A 170 -3.12 -13.74 5.37
C MET A 170 -1.75 -13.97 4.74
N THR A 171 -1.63 -15.01 3.90
CA THR A 171 -0.45 -15.22 3.06
C THR A 171 -0.63 -14.52 1.73
N VAL A 172 0.46 -13.98 1.18
CA VAL A 172 0.48 -13.44 -0.19
C VAL A 172 1.32 -14.36 -1.07
N LEU A 173 0.79 -14.81 -2.19
CA LEU A 173 1.56 -15.46 -3.24
C LEU A 173 1.96 -14.39 -4.26
N HIS A 174 3.26 -14.21 -4.47
CA HIS A 174 3.78 -13.35 -5.53
C HIS A 174 3.99 -14.20 -6.78
N ILE A 175 3.27 -13.87 -7.85
CA ILE A 175 3.32 -14.61 -9.11
C ILE A 175 3.83 -13.67 -10.20
N ALA A 176 4.77 -14.12 -11.01
CA ALA A 176 5.29 -13.41 -12.16
C ALA A 176 5.35 -14.35 -13.38
N HIS A 177 4.96 -13.86 -14.54
CA HIS A 177 4.98 -14.60 -15.80
C HIS A 177 5.57 -13.73 -16.91
N ARG A 178 6.67 -14.16 -17.52
CA ARG A 178 7.31 -13.43 -18.62
C ARG A 178 6.61 -13.76 -19.93
N VAL A 179 5.84 -12.81 -20.45
CA VAL A 179 5.07 -12.99 -21.69
C VAL A 179 5.99 -12.94 -22.90
N ASP A 180 6.90 -11.98 -22.91
CA ASP A 180 7.89 -11.77 -23.96
C ASP A 180 9.15 -11.04 -23.42
N GLU A 181 10.03 -10.58 -24.30
CA GLU A 181 11.26 -9.89 -23.92
C GLU A 181 11.07 -8.53 -23.23
N LYS A 182 9.88 -7.94 -23.37
CA LYS A 182 9.55 -6.59 -22.92
C LYS A 182 8.40 -6.56 -21.91
N THR A 183 7.77 -7.70 -21.64
CA THR A 183 6.50 -7.74 -20.91
C THR A 183 6.52 -8.81 -19.84
N MET A 184 6.27 -8.39 -18.60
CA MET A 184 6.04 -9.26 -17.45
C MET A 184 4.62 -9.06 -16.95
N VAL A 185 3.90 -10.13 -16.64
CA VAL A 185 2.64 -10.04 -15.90
C VAL A 185 2.90 -10.46 -14.47
N GLN A 186 2.61 -9.60 -13.50
CA GLN A 186 2.86 -9.82 -12.07
C GLN A 186 1.59 -9.61 -11.27
N TRP A 187 1.35 -10.45 -10.26
CA TRP A 187 0.30 -10.16 -9.29
C TRP A 187 0.55 -10.77 -7.92
N PRO A 188 0.14 -10.07 -6.85
CA PRO A 188 -0.11 -10.72 -5.58
C PRO A 188 -1.33 -11.63 -5.71
N PHE A 189 -1.44 -12.65 -4.88
CA PHE A 189 -2.69 -13.36 -4.68
C PHE A 189 -2.82 -13.77 -3.21
N THR A 190 -3.88 -13.34 -2.54
CA THR A 190 -4.03 -13.65 -1.12
C THR A 190 -4.64 -15.01 -0.84
N ILE A 191 -4.09 -15.69 0.16
CA ILE A 191 -4.71 -16.83 0.82
C ILE A 191 -5.07 -16.42 2.25
N LYS A 192 -6.37 -16.35 2.54
CA LYS A 192 -6.91 -16.01 3.86
C LYS A 192 -6.99 -17.27 4.74
N MET A 193 -7.02 -17.08 6.06
CA MET A 193 -7.02 -18.16 7.05
C MET A 193 -5.91 -19.20 6.77
N SER A 194 -4.74 -18.70 6.39
CA SER A 194 -3.58 -19.51 6.01
C SER A 194 -3.14 -20.45 7.13
N ASN A 195 -2.79 -21.67 6.76
CA ASN A 195 -2.30 -22.72 7.64
C ASN A 195 -1.04 -23.30 7.02
N LYS A 196 0.10 -23.24 7.72
CA LYS A 196 1.41 -23.63 7.16
C LYS A 196 1.41 -25.06 6.62
N ARG A 197 0.83 -26.02 7.34
CA ARG A 197 0.78 -27.43 6.93
C ARG A 197 -0.06 -27.61 5.66
N ALA A 198 -1.28 -27.07 5.65
CA ALA A 198 -2.15 -27.16 4.49
C ALA A 198 -1.56 -26.44 3.27
N LEU A 199 -0.93 -25.28 3.47
CA LEU A 199 -0.34 -24.50 2.38
C LEU A 199 0.92 -25.16 1.82
N SER A 200 1.82 -25.64 2.69
CA SER A 200 2.99 -26.44 2.30
C SER A 200 2.59 -27.62 1.41
N GLN A 201 1.57 -28.38 1.84
CA GLN A 201 1.06 -29.50 1.06
C GLN A 201 0.36 -29.05 -0.24
N ALA A 202 -0.40 -27.95 -0.22
CA ALA A 202 -1.04 -27.41 -1.43
C ALA A 202 0.00 -26.97 -2.48
N LEU A 203 1.06 -26.27 -2.05
CA LEU A 203 2.17 -25.86 -2.93
C LEU A 203 2.88 -27.08 -3.53
N HIS A 204 3.15 -28.10 -2.72
CA HIS A 204 3.78 -29.33 -3.20
C HIS A 204 2.91 -30.07 -4.22
N GLU A 205 1.61 -30.21 -3.97
CA GLU A 205 0.74 -30.98 -4.84
C GLU A 205 0.33 -30.23 -6.13
N VAL A 206 0.26 -28.90 -6.10
CA VAL A 206 -0.15 -28.10 -7.27
C VAL A 206 1.03 -27.77 -8.18
N ILE A 207 2.20 -27.46 -7.61
CA ILE A 207 3.37 -27.00 -8.36
C ILE A 207 4.69 -27.71 -7.99
N GLY A 208 4.66 -28.74 -7.14
CA GLY A 208 5.88 -29.46 -6.75
C GLY A 208 6.78 -28.73 -5.74
N MET A 209 6.42 -27.52 -5.30
CA MET A 209 7.23 -26.74 -4.35
C MET A 209 7.17 -27.34 -2.95
N SER A 210 8.31 -27.80 -2.44
CA SER A 210 8.42 -28.35 -1.08
C SER A 210 8.97 -27.32 -0.09
N ILE A 211 8.11 -26.88 0.84
CA ILE A 211 8.49 -26.05 2.00
C ILE A 211 8.14 -26.83 3.27
N PRO A 212 9.09 -27.18 4.16
CA PRO A 212 8.75 -27.79 5.44
C PRO A 212 7.77 -26.91 6.23
N TYR A 213 6.68 -27.47 6.76
CA TYR A 213 5.64 -26.66 7.41
C TYR A 213 6.10 -25.98 8.71
N ASP A 214 7.20 -26.45 9.29
CA ASP A 214 7.89 -25.92 10.46
C ASP A 214 8.93 -24.83 10.10
N THR A 215 9.07 -24.50 8.82
CA THR A 215 9.86 -23.34 8.38
C THR A 215 9.31 -22.07 9.02
N HIS A 216 10.20 -21.30 9.65
CA HIS A 216 9.86 -20.00 10.25
C HIS A 216 9.17 -19.10 9.21
N SER A 217 8.08 -18.44 9.57
CA SER A 217 7.25 -17.69 8.60
C SER A 217 8.03 -16.66 7.76
N ASP A 218 9.00 -15.97 8.39
CA ASP A 218 9.84 -14.97 7.72
C ASP A 218 10.75 -15.52 6.61
N LEU A 219 10.95 -16.85 6.55
CA LEU A 219 11.80 -17.48 5.54
C LEU A 219 11.01 -18.03 4.35
N TRP A 220 9.67 -17.99 4.38
CA TRP A 220 8.84 -18.54 3.30
C TRP A 220 9.12 -17.88 1.95
N SER A 221 9.39 -16.57 1.92
CA SER A 221 9.70 -15.83 0.68
C SER A 221 11.04 -16.22 0.05
N ARG A 222 11.86 -17.04 0.72
CA ARG A 222 13.10 -17.59 0.17
C ARG A 222 12.87 -18.85 -0.66
N HIS A 223 11.65 -19.38 -0.65
CA HIS A 223 11.26 -20.50 -1.48
C HIS A 223 10.65 -20.00 -2.79
N LEU A 224 11.19 -20.47 -3.90
CA LEU A 224 10.81 -20.06 -5.24
C LEU A 224 10.52 -21.30 -6.07
N HIS A 225 9.44 -21.26 -6.84
CA HIS A 225 9.14 -22.22 -7.90
C HIS A 225 9.24 -21.52 -9.24
N ARG A 226 9.83 -22.20 -10.22
CA ARG A 226 10.00 -21.72 -11.59
C ARG A 226 9.60 -22.82 -12.56
N GLU A 227 8.76 -22.49 -13.53
CA GLU A 227 8.29 -23.45 -14.53
C GLU A 227 7.80 -22.76 -15.80
N LYS A 228 8.00 -23.40 -16.96
CA LYS A 228 7.36 -22.96 -18.20
C LYS A 228 5.89 -23.34 -18.20
N LEU A 229 5.02 -22.34 -18.20
CA LEU A 229 3.57 -22.50 -18.13
C LEU A 229 2.89 -21.59 -19.14
N PRO A 230 1.79 -22.02 -19.80
CA PRO A 230 0.96 -21.11 -20.57
C PRO A 230 0.44 -19.96 -19.69
N GLU A 231 0.37 -18.73 -20.22
CA GLU A 231 -0.10 -17.55 -19.48
C GLU A 231 -1.47 -17.77 -18.84
N ALA A 232 -2.40 -18.40 -19.55
CA ALA A 232 -3.72 -18.72 -19.02
C ALA A 232 -3.65 -19.63 -17.76
N TRP A 233 -2.65 -20.52 -17.70
CA TRP A 233 -2.44 -21.41 -16.57
C TRP A 233 -1.73 -20.71 -15.42
N SER A 234 -0.73 -19.87 -15.73
CA SER A 234 -0.02 -19.07 -14.71
C SER A 234 -0.99 -18.19 -13.94
N LYS A 235 -1.88 -17.49 -14.67
CA LYS A 235 -3.01 -16.73 -14.13
C LYS A 235 -3.82 -17.55 -13.11
N GLN A 236 -4.16 -18.79 -13.40
CA GLN A 236 -4.97 -19.62 -12.49
C GLN A 236 -4.24 -20.19 -11.26
N LEU A 237 -2.91 -20.04 -11.13
CA LEU A 237 -2.13 -20.66 -10.06
C LEU A 237 -2.63 -20.30 -8.66
N GLY A 238 -2.85 -19.01 -8.38
CA GLY A 238 -3.30 -18.55 -7.07
C GLY A 238 -4.63 -19.20 -6.65
N VAL A 239 -5.58 -19.26 -7.58
CA VAL A 239 -6.90 -19.90 -7.36
C VAL A 239 -6.76 -21.39 -7.09
N ARG A 240 -5.94 -22.10 -7.88
CA ARG A 240 -5.71 -23.54 -7.71
C ARG A 240 -5.08 -23.87 -6.35
N ILE A 241 -4.10 -23.05 -5.92
CA ILE A 241 -3.45 -23.22 -4.62
C ILE A 241 -4.44 -22.93 -3.49
N LEU A 242 -5.24 -21.86 -3.60
CA LEU A 242 -6.28 -21.54 -2.63
C LEU A 242 -7.30 -22.67 -2.47
N GLU A 243 -7.84 -23.19 -3.58
CA GLU A 243 -8.81 -24.30 -3.54
C GLU A 243 -8.23 -25.55 -2.87
N ARG A 244 -6.96 -25.86 -3.18
CA ARG A 244 -6.32 -27.02 -2.60
C ARG A 244 -6.04 -26.80 -1.11
N HIS A 245 -5.54 -25.63 -0.75
CA HIS A 245 -5.34 -25.20 0.65
C HIS A 245 -6.65 -25.31 1.43
N GLN A 246 -7.77 -24.81 0.91
CA GLN A 246 -9.06 -24.86 1.59
C GLN A 246 -9.52 -26.30 1.88
N LYS A 247 -9.39 -27.18 0.89
CA LYS A 247 -9.72 -28.62 1.05
C LYS A 247 -8.86 -29.27 2.13
N LEU A 248 -7.56 -28.97 2.15
CA LEU A 248 -6.61 -29.52 3.12
C LEU A 248 -6.78 -28.94 4.53
N ALA A 249 -7.12 -27.65 4.62
CA ALA A 249 -7.42 -26.96 5.88
C ALA A 249 -8.81 -27.33 6.44
N GLY A 250 -9.66 -28.02 5.66
CA GLY A 250 -11.01 -28.41 6.06
C GLY A 250 -11.97 -27.22 6.22
N THR A 251 -11.73 -26.11 5.52
CA THR A 251 -12.61 -24.93 5.58
C THR A 251 -13.72 -25.03 4.55
N SER A 252 -14.95 -24.70 4.98
CA SER A 252 -16.10 -24.53 4.09
C SER A 252 -16.27 -23.10 3.60
N VAL A 253 -15.45 -22.16 4.08
CA VAL A 253 -15.47 -20.75 3.66
C VAL A 253 -15.16 -20.68 2.18
N ARG A 254 -15.97 -19.95 1.43
CA ARG A 254 -15.75 -19.70 0.00
C ARG A 254 -15.25 -18.28 -0.20
N TYR A 255 -14.21 -18.15 -1.01
CA TYR A 255 -13.63 -16.84 -1.33
C TYR A 255 -14.13 -16.33 -2.67
N SER A 256 -14.26 -15.01 -2.79
CA SER A 256 -14.60 -14.30 -4.03
C SER A 256 -13.61 -13.15 -4.28
N SER A 257 -13.56 -12.60 -5.49
CA SER A 257 -12.64 -11.52 -5.82
C SER A 257 -13.11 -10.16 -5.27
N ALA A 258 -12.21 -9.48 -4.56
CA ALA A 258 -12.43 -8.09 -4.15
C ALA A 258 -12.57 -7.18 -5.37
N GLU A 259 -11.70 -7.34 -6.37
CA GLU A 259 -11.70 -6.54 -7.60
C GLU A 259 -12.93 -6.83 -8.47
N GLY A 260 -13.45 -8.06 -8.46
CA GLY A 260 -14.73 -8.39 -9.08
C GLY A 260 -15.89 -7.61 -8.45
N PHE A 261 -15.93 -7.51 -7.13
CA PHE A 261 -16.92 -6.71 -6.42
C PHE A 261 -16.77 -5.20 -6.69
N LEU A 262 -15.53 -4.69 -6.64
CA LEU A 262 -15.26 -3.30 -6.97
C LEU A 262 -15.62 -3.00 -8.44
N GLY A 263 -15.41 -3.96 -9.34
CA GLY A 263 -15.74 -3.86 -10.77
C GLY A 263 -17.23 -3.62 -11.02
N GLU A 264 -18.12 -4.27 -10.27
CA GLU A 264 -19.57 -4.01 -10.34
C GLU A 264 -19.96 -2.61 -9.87
N ASN A 265 -19.04 -1.89 -9.19
CA ASN A 265 -19.28 -0.57 -8.62
C ASN A 265 -18.31 0.50 -9.17
N VAL A 266 -17.61 0.21 -10.28
CA VAL A 266 -16.51 1.03 -10.79
C VAL A 266 -16.93 2.46 -11.10
N GLU A 267 -18.13 2.68 -11.64
CA GLU A 267 -18.64 4.02 -11.98
C GLU A 267 -18.76 4.91 -10.72
N GLN A 268 -19.24 4.33 -9.61
CA GLN A 268 -19.38 5.06 -8.35
C GLN A 268 -18.02 5.35 -7.72
N ILE A 269 -17.11 4.38 -7.72
CA ILE A 269 -15.75 4.56 -7.20
C ILE A 269 -15.02 5.64 -8.01
N ARG A 270 -15.15 5.59 -9.34
CA ARG A 270 -14.53 6.54 -10.25
C ARG A 270 -15.08 7.95 -10.07
N ALA A 271 -16.38 8.10 -9.89
CA ALA A 271 -17.00 9.41 -9.61
C ALA A 271 -16.44 10.07 -8.33
N LEU A 272 -16.18 9.29 -7.28
CA LEU A 272 -15.56 9.79 -6.04
C LEU A 272 -14.10 10.16 -6.25
N PHE A 273 -13.34 9.33 -6.97
CA PHE A 273 -11.96 9.62 -7.32
C PHE A 273 -11.84 10.90 -8.14
N ASP A 274 -12.56 11.00 -9.25
CA ASP A 274 -12.53 12.15 -10.17
C ASP A 274 -13.03 13.44 -9.49
N THR A 275 -13.84 13.33 -8.43
CA THR A 275 -14.29 14.50 -7.64
C THR A 275 -13.19 14.99 -6.70
N TYR A 276 -12.57 14.12 -5.89
CA TYR A 276 -11.71 14.57 -4.79
C TYR A 276 -10.21 14.54 -5.08
N PHE A 277 -9.73 13.59 -5.87
CA PHE A 277 -8.28 13.47 -6.11
C PHE A 277 -7.68 14.66 -6.86
N PRO A 278 -8.37 15.32 -7.82
CA PRO A 278 -7.89 16.57 -8.40
C PRO A 278 -7.67 17.68 -7.37
N HIS A 279 -8.52 17.78 -6.35
CA HIS A 279 -8.35 18.78 -5.28
C HIS A 279 -7.21 18.38 -4.33
N ILE A 280 -7.07 17.08 -4.01
CA ILE A 280 -5.95 16.59 -3.19
C ILE A 280 -4.61 16.89 -3.87
N LYS A 281 -4.46 16.56 -5.16
CA LYS A 281 -3.20 16.80 -5.89
C LYS A 281 -2.90 18.28 -6.07
N GLU A 282 -3.91 19.13 -6.30
CA GLU A 282 -3.74 20.58 -6.37
C GLU A 282 -3.33 21.17 -5.02
N ALA A 283 -4.00 20.78 -3.94
CA ALA A 283 -3.71 21.26 -2.60
C ALA A 283 -2.31 20.85 -2.13
N LEU A 284 -1.91 19.60 -2.42
CA LEU A 284 -0.58 19.08 -2.15
C LEU A 284 0.50 19.86 -2.90
N GLY A 285 0.29 20.12 -4.19
CA GLY A 285 1.27 20.78 -5.03
C GLY A 285 1.42 22.28 -4.76
N THR A 286 0.35 22.94 -4.33
CA THR A 286 0.33 24.37 -4.01
C THR A 286 0.59 24.66 -2.53
N GLN A 287 0.55 23.61 -1.68
CA GLN A 287 0.53 23.70 -0.22
C GLN A 287 -0.62 24.56 0.33
N ARG A 288 -1.67 24.75 -0.48
CA ARG A 288 -2.85 25.53 -0.15
C ARG A 288 -4.07 24.66 -0.15
N ASN A 289 -4.84 24.75 0.91
CA ASN A 289 -6.07 23.99 1.04
C ASN A 289 -7.14 24.52 0.07
N THR A 290 -7.99 23.62 -0.41
CA THR A 290 -9.08 23.94 -1.35
C THR A 290 -10.43 24.00 -0.63
N PRO A 291 -11.38 24.84 -1.07
CA PRO A 291 -12.72 24.90 -0.48
C PRO A 291 -13.45 23.55 -0.40
N GLU A 292 -13.22 22.67 -1.38
CA GLU A 292 -13.85 21.36 -1.47
C GLU A 292 -13.37 20.43 -0.34
N LEU A 293 -12.05 20.39 -0.10
CA LEU A 293 -11.45 19.61 1.00
C LEU A 293 -11.78 20.21 2.38
N GLN A 294 -11.79 21.53 2.52
CA GLN A 294 -12.25 22.22 3.72
C GLN A 294 -13.71 21.86 4.03
N GLY A 295 -14.58 21.92 3.01
CA GLY A 295 -15.98 21.57 3.10
C GLY A 295 -16.21 20.10 3.48
N LEU A 296 -15.42 19.18 2.92
CA LEU A 296 -15.47 17.77 3.28
C LEU A 296 -15.05 17.55 4.74
N ALA A 297 -13.92 18.11 5.16
CA ALA A 297 -13.43 18.00 6.54
C ALA A 297 -14.43 18.59 7.56
N GLY A 298 -15.00 19.77 7.26
CA GLY A 298 -16.05 20.38 8.07
C GLY A 298 -17.31 19.52 8.15
N SER A 299 -17.74 18.95 7.01
CA SER A 299 -18.90 18.05 6.96
C SER A 299 -18.68 16.78 7.78
N ILE A 300 -17.48 16.19 7.72
CA ILE A 300 -17.11 15.01 8.52
C ILE A 300 -17.20 15.34 10.02
N LEU A 301 -16.59 16.44 10.47
CA LEU A 301 -16.64 16.85 11.87
C LEU A 301 -18.08 17.07 12.35
N GLN A 302 -18.92 17.68 11.51
CA GLN A 302 -20.33 17.90 11.82
C GLN A 302 -21.12 16.59 11.89
N ALA A 303 -20.95 15.69 10.92
CA ALA A 303 -21.68 14.43 10.84
C ALA A 303 -21.29 13.46 11.96
N VAL A 304 -20.01 13.41 12.32
CA VAL A 304 -19.51 12.58 13.42
C VAL A 304 -20.04 13.08 14.78
N GLY A 305 -20.15 14.41 14.97
CA GLY A 305 -20.85 15.00 16.12
C GLY A 305 -20.39 14.45 17.48
N SER A 306 -21.33 13.86 18.23
CA SER A 306 -21.07 13.26 19.55
C SER A 306 -20.17 12.02 19.51
N ASP A 307 -20.06 11.34 18.36
CA ASP A 307 -19.16 10.20 18.17
C ASP A 307 -17.70 10.64 17.91
N SER A 308 -17.38 11.94 17.98
CA SER A 308 -16.03 12.47 17.72
C SER A 308 -14.97 11.97 18.70
N GLU A 309 -15.37 11.44 19.85
CA GLU A 309 -14.48 10.76 20.81
C GLU A 309 -14.03 9.37 20.32
N LYS A 310 -14.71 8.78 19.33
CA LYS A 310 -14.29 7.52 18.70
C LYS A 310 -13.16 7.73 17.71
N LEU A 311 -13.01 8.93 17.16
CA LEU A 311 -11.87 9.29 16.32
C LEU A 311 -10.60 9.45 17.15
N LYS A 312 -9.46 9.04 16.60
CA LYS A 312 -8.18 9.35 17.23
C LYS A 312 -7.99 10.86 17.42
N PRO A 313 -7.47 11.33 18.57
CA PRO A 313 -7.24 12.76 18.81
C PRO A 313 -6.44 13.42 17.68
N ALA A 314 -5.39 12.76 17.17
CA ALA A 314 -4.59 13.26 16.05
C ALA A 314 -5.43 13.44 14.77
N VAL A 315 -6.25 12.45 14.42
CA VAL A 315 -7.15 12.51 13.24
C VAL A 315 -8.17 13.64 13.39
N ARG A 316 -8.77 13.77 14.57
CA ARG A 316 -9.74 14.84 14.85
C ARG A 316 -9.09 16.23 14.76
N SER A 317 -7.93 16.41 15.40
CA SER A 317 -7.19 17.68 15.35
C SER A 317 -6.82 18.05 13.92
N GLN A 318 -6.43 17.06 13.12
CA GLN A 318 -6.08 17.27 11.73
C GLN A 318 -7.30 17.60 10.85
N LEU A 319 -8.45 16.97 11.06
CA LEU A 319 -9.71 17.37 10.41
C LEU A 319 -10.11 18.81 10.78
N ILE A 320 -9.90 19.23 12.05
CA ILE A 320 -10.16 20.61 12.48
C ILE A 320 -9.21 21.58 11.77
N HIS A 321 -7.92 21.24 11.67
CA HIS A 321 -6.94 22.01 10.91
C HIS A 321 -7.39 22.13 9.45
N LEU A 322 -7.67 21.02 8.78
CA LEU A 322 -8.17 20.96 7.40
C LEU A 322 -9.44 21.77 7.17
N ALA A 323 -10.36 21.82 8.13
CA ALA A 323 -11.61 22.57 7.97
C ALA A 323 -11.42 24.09 8.10
N ASN A 324 -10.35 24.56 8.74
CA ASN A 324 -10.18 25.97 9.13
C ASN A 324 -8.88 26.63 8.62
N SER A 325 -7.97 25.86 8.04
CA SER A 325 -6.66 26.33 7.58
C SER A 325 -6.63 26.47 6.07
N ASP A 326 -5.93 27.51 5.60
CA ASP A 326 -5.55 27.69 4.20
C ASP A 326 -4.27 26.91 3.84
N LYS A 327 -3.53 26.40 4.83
CA LYS A 327 -2.35 25.57 4.62
C LYS A 327 -2.74 24.10 4.43
N PHE A 328 -1.98 23.42 3.59
CA PHE A 328 -2.17 21.99 3.33
C PHE A 328 -0.82 21.27 3.36
N THR A 329 -0.72 20.27 4.24
CA THR A 329 0.50 19.48 4.46
C THR A 329 0.44 18.11 3.78
N ASP A 330 1.56 17.39 3.74
CA ASP A 330 1.59 16.01 3.26
C ASP A 330 0.68 15.09 4.10
N ASP A 331 0.64 15.28 5.43
CA ASP A 331 -0.22 14.48 6.28
C ASP A 331 -1.70 14.78 6.02
N ASP A 332 -2.03 16.03 5.70
CA ASP A 332 -3.39 16.42 5.32
C ASP A 332 -3.83 15.69 4.04
N ALA A 333 -2.93 15.62 3.04
CA ALA A 333 -3.15 14.86 1.81
C ALA A 333 -3.40 13.37 2.09
N ARG A 334 -2.56 12.76 2.93
CA ARG A 334 -2.70 11.34 3.32
C ARG A 334 -4.02 11.10 4.05
N LEU A 335 -4.39 11.98 4.96
CA LEU A 335 -5.66 11.88 5.67
C LEU A 335 -6.85 11.98 4.73
N MET A 336 -6.86 12.94 3.80
CA MET A 336 -7.96 13.09 2.84
C MET A 336 -8.07 11.89 1.89
N LYS A 337 -6.95 11.33 1.43
CA LYS A 337 -6.95 10.06 0.65
C LYS A 337 -7.61 8.93 1.44
N VAL A 338 -7.26 8.78 2.73
CA VAL A 338 -7.87 7.77 3.61
C VAL A 338 -9.36 8.05 3.80
N MET A 339 -9.77 9.30 4.04
CA MET A 339 -11.18 9.65 4.24
C MET A 339 -12.02 9.36 3.00
N VAL A 340 -11.54 9.69 1.79
CA VAL A 340 -12.25 9.38 0.54
C VAL A 340 -12.37 7.87 0.33
N ARG A 341 -11.29 7.10 0.58
CA ARG A 341 -11.34 5.63 0.52
C ARG A 341 -12.30 5.03 1.54
N TYR A 342 -12.26 5.51 2.78
CA TYR A 342 -13.12 5.03 3.84
C TYR A 342 -14.59 5.32 3.56
N ALA A 343 -14.92 6.52 3.09
CA ALA A 343 -16.28 6.85 2.67
C ALA A 343 -16.75 5.97 1.50
N THR A 344 -15.86 5.71 0.53
CA THR A 344 -16.13 4.80 -0.58
C THR A 344 -16.44 3.40 -0.07
N LEU A 345 -15.63 2.87 0.85
CA LEU A 345 -15.86 1.57 1.47
C LEU A 345 -17.22 1.51 2.15
N GLU A 346 -17.57 2.48 2.99
CA GLU A 346 -18.85 2.53 3.71
C GLU A 346 -20.06 2.60 2.78
N ILE A 347 -19.92 3.24 1.61
CA ILE A 347 -20.95 3.24 0.56
C ILE A 347 -21.13 1.85 -0.07
N LEU A 348 -20.05 1.08 -0.20
CA LEU A 348 -20.05 -0.22 -0.88
C LEU A 348 -20.43 -1.37 0.05
N LEU A 349 -20.08 -1.32 1.34
CA LEU A 349 -20.32 -2.41 2.30
C LEU A 349 -21.76 -2.94 2.30
N PRO A 350 -22.83 -2.11 2.24
CA PRO A 350 -24.21 -2.60 2.18
C PRO A 350 -24.51 -3.48 0.94
N LYS A 351 -23.74 -3.35 -0.14
CA LYS A 351 -23.92 -4.13 -1.39
C LYS A 351 -23.19 -5.47 -1.37
N LEU A 352 -22.25 -5.66 -0.43
CA LEU A 352 -21.39 -6.83 -0.38
C LEU A 352 -22.14 -8.15 -0.10
N PRO A 353 -23.15 -8.23 0.81
CA PRO A 353 -23.88 -9.47 1.04
C PRO A 353 -24.54 -10.03 -0.22
N ASP A 354 -25.17 -9.16 -1.02
CA ASP A 354 -25.81 -9.56 -2.27
C ASP A 354 -24.80 -10.09 -3.29
N TYR A 355 -23.63 -9.45 -3.39
CA TYR A 355 -22.54 -9.94 -4.24
C TYR A 355 -22.08 -11.33 -3.82
N LEU A 356 -21.78 -11.53 -2.53
CA LEU A 356 -21.31 -12.82 -2.01
C LEU A 356 -22.34 -13.93 -2.22
N ASN A 357 -23.63 -13.63 -1.98
CA ASN A 357 -24.73 -14.58 -2.21
C ASN A 357 -24.84 -15.00 -3.68
N ARG A 358 -24.66 -14.07 -4.63
CA ARG A 358 -24.65 -14.40 -6.06
C ARG A 358 -23.45 -15.27 -6.43
N MET A 359 -22.27 -14.93 -5.92
CA MET A 359 -21.06 -15.71 -6.17
C MET A 359 -21.13 -17.10 -5.56
N ASP A 360 -21.82 -17.27 -4.43
CA ASP A 360 -22.10 -18.57 -3.81
C ASP A 360 -22.94 -19.52 -4.69
N GLY A 361 -23.83 -18.96 -5.51
CA GLY A 361 -24.61 -19.73 -6.47
C GLY A 361 -23.90 -20.06 -7.78
N SER A 362 -22.73 -19.46 -8.05
CA SER A 362 -22.00 -19.69 -9.30
C SER A 362 -21.35 -21.09 -9.34
N GLN A 363 -21.41 -21.72 -10.52
CA GLN A 363 -21.00 -23.12 -10.71
C GLN A 363 -19.50 -23.30 -10.94
N THR A 364 -18.75 -22.23 -11.24
CA THR A 364 -17.30 -22.30 -11.51
C THR A 364 -16.53 -21.30 -10.66
N ASN A 365 -15.38 -21.71 -10.11
CA ASN A 365 -14.53 -20.84 -9.29
C ASN A 365 -13.80 -19.75 -10.12
N GLU A 366 -13.64 -19.96 -11.42
CA GLU A 366 -13.08 -18.96 -12.35
C GLU A 366 -13.96 -17.69 -12.41
N ASP A 367 -15.28 -17.85 -12.38
CA ASP A 367 -16.22 -16.72 -12.32
C ASP A 367 -16.17 -16.00 -10.95
N ARG A 368 -15.86 -16.73 -9.86
CA ARG A 368 -15.88 -16.22 -8.47
C ARG A 368 -14.67 -15.41 -8.08
N VAL A 369 -13.49 -15.84 -8.53
CA VAL A 369 -12.21 -15.18 -8.21
C VAL A 369 -11.78 -14.22 -9.32
N GLY A 370 -12.69 -13.86 -10.23
CA GLY A 370 -12.60 -12.62 -10.99
C GLY A 370 -11.79 -12.67 -12.28
N TYR A 371 -11.49 -13.85 -12.85
CA TYR A 371 -10.75 -13.91 -14.12
C TYR A 371 -11.52 -13.35 -15.33
N LYS A 372 -12.85 -13.19 -15.23
CA LYS A 372 -13.62 -12.41 -16.21
C LYS A 372 -13.68 -10.92 -15.91
N ALA A 373 -13.44 -10.49 -14.67
CA ALA A 373 -13.36 -9.08 -14.31
C ALA A 373 -12.04 -8.47 -14.79
N SER A 374 -11.01 -9.30 -15.02
CA SER A 374 -9.85 -8.88 -15.81
C SER A 374 -10.20 -8.62 -17.27
N ARG A 375 -11.44 -8.65 -17.76
CA ARG A 375 -11.80 -7.97 -19.03
C ARG A 375 -12.03 -6.46 -18.91
N ILE A 376 -11.89 -5.93 -17.69
CA ILE A 376 -11.43 -4.55 -17.50
C ILE A 376 -9.90 -4.50 -17.70
N GLU A 377 -9.26 -5.57 -18.19
CA GLU A 377 -7.97 -5.54 -18.90
C GLU A 377 -8.05 -4.40 -19.89
N SER A 378 -7.16 -3.43 -19.70
CA SER A 378 -6.43 -2.84 -20.80
C SER A 378 -7.27 -2.67 -22.08
N ARG A 379 -8.37 -1.91 -21.97
CA ARG A 379 -8.35 -0.77 -22.87
C ARG A 379 -7.05 -0.07 -22.47
N SER A 380 -5.99 -0.33 -23.24
CA SER A 380 -5.32 0.82 -23.84
C SER A 380 -6.49 1.66 -24.30
N PHE A 381 -6.92 2.56 -23.42
CA PHE A 381 -7.85 3.59 -23.78
C PHE A 381 -6.99 4.34 -24.76
N ASP A 382 -7.07 3.89 -26.01
CA ASP A 382 -6.49 4.53 -27.16
C ASP A 382 -6.83 5.97 -26.89
N ALA A 383 -5.82 6.82 -26.69
CA ALA A 383 -6.10 8.15 -26.15
C ALA A 383 -7.21 8.80 -27.01
N HIS A 384 -7.22 8.46 -28.31
CA HIS A 384 -8.28 8.66 -29.29
C HIS A 384 -9.72 8.15 -28.97
N GLU A 385 -9.94 7.00 -28.32
CA GLU A 385 -11.29 6.56 -27.90
C GLU A 385 -11.81 7.35 -26.69
N VAL A 386 -10.91 7.78 -25.79
CA VAL A 386 -11.24 8.73 -24.71
C VAL A 386 -11.48 10.12 -25.27
N PHE A 387 -10.84 10.49 -26.39
CA PHE A 387 -10.99 11.79 -27.07
C PHE A 387 -12.07 11.83 -28.17
N GLY A 388 -12.68 10.69 -28.50
CA GLY A 388 -13.87 10.61 -29.37
C GLY A 388 -15.16 10.97 -28.63
N ARG A 389 -15.17 10.80 -27.31
CA ARG A 389 -15.92 11.71 -26.44
C ARG A 389 -14.96 12.88 -26.25
N GLN A 390 -15.37 14.11 -26.50
CA GLN A 390 -14.58 15.22 -25.99
C GLN A 390 -14.26 14.90 -24.51
N PRO A 391 -13.11 15.31 -23.94
CA PRO A 391 -13.14 15.54 -22.49
C PRO A 391 -14.44 16.30 -22.29
N ALA A 392 -15.24 15.95 -21.30
CA ALA A 392 -16.16 16.97 -20.89
C ALA A 392 -15.26 18.17 -20.57
N THR A 393 -15.11 19.10 -21.52
CA THR A 393 -15.43 20.49 -21.30
C THR A 393 -16.78 20.42 -20.63
N VAL A 394 -16.74 20.07 -19.34
CA VAL A 394 -17.60 20.62 -18.33
C VAL A 394 -17.35 22.10 -18.55
N SER A 395 -18.17 22.69 -19.41
CA SER A 395 -18.27 24.12 -19.47
C SER A 395 -18.70 24.48 -18.07
N PHE A 396 -17.74 24.98 -17.29
CA PHE A 396 -17.87 25.36 -15.89
C PHE A 396 -19.01 26.36 -15.76
N ILE A 397 -20.21 25.86 -15.45
CA ILE A 397 -21.37 26.66 -15.05
C ILE A 397 -21.33 26.62 -13.51
N GLY A 398 -20.55 27.53 -12.93
CA GLY A 398 -20.08 27.52 -11.54
C GLY A 398 -21.12 27.72 -10.42
N VAL A 399 -22.39 27.36 -10.63
CA VAL A 399 -23.43 27.41 -9.59
C VAL A 399 -24.03 26.03 -9.30
N THR A 400 -24.10 25.13 -10.29
CA THR A 400 -24.58 23.74 -10.09
C THR A 400 -23.52 22.82 -9.49
N GLU A 401 -22.24 23.07 -9.75
CA GLU A 401 -21.12 22.26 -9.26
C GLU A 401 -20.91 22.39 -7.75
N HIS A 402 -20.99 23.61 -7.21
CA HIS A 402 -20.75 23.82 -5.77
C HIS A 402 -21.83 23.14 -4.91
N ALA A 403 -23.10 23.20 -5.33
CA ALA A 403 -24.19 22.51 -4.65
C ALA A 403 -24.05 20.98 -4.75
N GLN A 404 -23.56 20.46 -5.89
CA GLN A 404 -23.29 19.04 -6.07
C GLN A 404 -22.14 18.57 -5.17
N VAL A 405 -21.03 19.31 -5.11
CA VAL A 405 -19.90 18.98 -4.23
C VAL A 405 -20.30 19.09 -2.76
N GLN A 406 -21.08 20.10 -2.35
CA GLN A 406 -21.60 20.19 -0.99
C GLN A 406 -22.52 19.01 -0.64
N HIS A 407 -23.38 18.59 -1.57
CA HIS A 407 -24.21 17.41 -1.38
C HIS A 407 -23.37 16.14 -1.25
N MET A 408 -22.34 15.97 -2.10
CA MET A 408 -21.39 14.86 -2.00
C MET A 408 -20.61 14.89 -0.68
N ASN A 409 -20.14 16.06 -0.23
CA ASN A 409 -19.46 16.23 1.05
C ASN A 409 -20.35 15.74 2.20
N HIS A 410 -21.62 16.16 2.21
CA HIS A 410 -22.58 15.71 3.20
C HIS A 410 -22.81 14.20 3.16
N MET A 411 -23.02 13.63 1.96
CA MET A 411 -23.23 12.19 1.79
C MET A 411 -22.01 11.37 2.22
N LEU A 412 -20.79 11.78 1.85
CA LEU A 412 -19.57 11.10 2.29
C LEU A 412 -19.40 11.19 3.80
N ALA A 413 -19.61 12.37 4.38
CA ALA A 413 -19.51 12.59 5.81
C ALA A 413 -20.49 11.72 6.60
N LEU A 414 -21.73 11.55 6.12
CA LEU A 414 -22.70 10.65 6.75
C LEU A 414 -22.26 9.18 6.70
N ASN A 415 -21.69 8.73 5.58
CA ASN A 415 -21.19 7.36 5.46
C ASN A 415 -19.99 7.12 6.41
N ILE A 416 -19.05 8.07 6.46
CA ILE A 416 -17.93 8.05 7.42
C ILE A 416 -18.45 7.99 8.86
N ALA A 417 -19.41 8.85 9.21
CA ALA A 417 -20.00 8.91 10.54
C ALA A 417 -20.71 7.60 10.93
N ASN A 418 -21.44 6.98 10.00
CA ASN A 418 -22.08 5.68 10.20
C ASN A 418 -21.05 4.59 10.51
N GLY A 419 -19.97 4.49 9.72
CA GLY A 419 -18.91 3.52 9.96
C GLY A 419 -18.22 3.74 11.31
N ILE A 420 -17.89 5.01 11.65
CA ILE A 420 -17.30 5.36 12.96
C ILE A 420 -18.25 4.98 14.11
N LYS A 421 -19.55 5.27 13.96
CA LYS A 421 -20.57 4.93 14.96
C LYS A 421 -20.62 3.42 15.21
N GLU A 422 -20.47 2.62 14.17
CA GLU A 422 -20.47 1.16 14.21
C GLU A 422 -19.09 0.55 14.56
N ASN A 423 -18.11 1.39 14.91
CA ASN A 423 -16.71 1.01 15.19
C ASN A 423 -16.07 0.22 14.05
N ARG A 424 -16.45 0.50 12.79
CA ARG A 424 -15.75 0.01 11.60
C ARG A 424 -14.58 0.92 11.26
N GLY A 425 -13.54 0.32 10.72
CA GLY A 425 -12.32 1.00 10.29
C GLY A 425 -12.10 0.72 8.83
N GLY A 426 -11.21 1.47 8.19
CA GLY A 426 -11.01 1.40 6.74
C GLY A 426 -10.43 0.09 6.23
N GLY A 427 -9.96 -0.79 7.11
CA GLY A 427 -9.25 -2.00 6.71
C GLY A 427 -7.88 -1.68 6.09
N GLY A 428 -7.26 -2.69 5.49
CA GLY A 428 -6.13 -2.63 4.57
C GLY A 428 -4.86 -2.00 5.15
N CYS A 429 -3.89 -1.70 4.31
CA CYS A 429 -2.60 -1.12 4.71
C CYS A 429 -2.69 0.39 5.01
N GLU A 430 -3.82 0.88 5.56
CA GLU A 430 -4.01 2.31 5.79
C GLU A 430 -2.90 2.90 6.70
N PRO A 431 -2.24 4.00 6.27
CA PRO A 431 -1.20 4.62 7.07
C PRO A 431 -1.77 5.27 8.34
N ILE A 432 -3.07 5.60 8.34
CA ILE A 432 -3.75 6.34 9.40
C ILE A 432 -4.91 5.48 9.90
N ASN A 433 -4.80 5.00 11.13
CA ASN A 433 -5.92 4.35 11.81
C ASN A 433 -6.87 5.41 12.37
N LEU A 434 -8.13 5.39 11.93
CA LEU A 434 -9.14 6.39 12.24
C LEU A 434 -9.67 6.34 13.68
N LEU A 435 -9.72 5.16 14.30
CA LEU A 435 -10.48 4.92 15.53
C LEU A 435 -9.61 4.71 16.78
N ASN A 436 -10.10 5.20 17.93
CA ASN A 436 -9.50 5.01 19.25
C ASN A 436 -9.61 3.57 19.77
N ASN A 437 -10.73 2.92 19.47
CA ASN A 437 -11.08 1.60 20.00
C ASN A 437 -11.11 0.52 18.91
N TYR A 438 -10.31 0.67 17.84
CA TYR A 438 -10.21 -0.43 16.90
C TYR A 438 -9.64 -1.65 17.64
N ASP A 439 -10.50 -2.64 17.86
CA ASP A 439 -10.22 -3.93 18.49
C ASP A 439 -9.28 -4.75 17.60
N VAL A 440 -8.06 -4.25 17.45
CA VAL A 440 -6.88 -5.10 17.44
C VAL A 440 -6.48 -5.17 18.91
N VAL A 441 -6.97 -6.19 19.61
CA VAL A 441 -6.53 -6.69 20.92
C VAL A 441 -5.64 -5.71 21.70
N LYS A 442 -6.24 -4.94 22.62
CA LYS A 442 -5.58 -4.14 23.70
C LYS A 442 -4.08 -3.92 23.50
N SER A 443 -3.70 -3.02 22.60
CA SER A 443 -2.33 -2.52 22.50
C SER A 443 -2.19 -1.26 23.35
N GLY A 444 -1.59 -1.42 24.53
CA GLY A 444 -1.12 -0.30 25.32
C GLY A 444 0.03 0.41 24.61
N VAL A 445 -0.04 1.74 24.61
CA VAL A 445 1.07 2.71 24.51
C VAL A 445 2.20 2.30 23.57
N LEU A 446 2.14 2.72 22.30
CA LEU A 446 3.31 3.04 21.43
C LEU A 446 2.90 3.56 20.03
N ALA A 447 1.65 4.00 19.82
CA ALA A 447 1.17 4.52 18.54
C ALA A 447 1.41 6.04 18.35
N ASN A 448 2.43 6.62 19.00
CA ASN A 448 2.73 8.04 18.88
C ASN A 448 4.02 8.28 18.08
N ASN A 449 3.87 9.08 17.02
CA ASN A 449 4.86 9.99 16.44
C ASN A 449 6.11 9.36 15.79
N ILE A 450 5.99 8.99 14.51
CA ILE A 450 7.14 8.89 13.57
C ILE A 450 7.32 10.19 12.75
N PHE A 451 6.45 11.20 12.94
CA PHE A 451 6.41 12.43 12.14
C PHE A 451 6.86 13.71 12.84
N GLU A 452 7.42 13.66 14.05
CA GLU A 452 8.14 14.82 14.57
C GLU A 452 9.50 14.93 13.88
N GLN A 453 9.52 15.67 12.77
CA GLN A 453 10.63 16.55 12.47
C GLN A 453 10.82 17.46 13.67
N ASP A 454 11.83 17.16 14.49
CA ASP A 454 12.25 18.06 15.55
C ASP A 454 13.10 19.19 14.92
N SER A 455 12.41 20.10 14.24
CA SER A 455 12.88 21.44 13.93
C SER A 455 12.24 22.40 14.95
N SER A 456 13.08 23.01 15.80
CA SER A 456 12.78 24.03 16.83
C SER A 456 11.75 23.60 17.89
N ASP A 457 12.14 23.25 19.11
CA ASP A 457 12.75 24.15 20.09
C ASP A 457 13.56 23.35 21.14
N ARG A 458 14.90 23.36 21.05
CA ARG A 458 15.79 22.89 22.13
C ARG A 458 15.91 23.98 23.20
N THR A 459 15.02 23.97 24.18
CA THR A 459 15.42 24.37 25.53
C THR A 459 16.27 23.25 26.12
N SER A 460 17.52 23.58 26.39
CA SER A 460 18.58 22.78 26.99
C SER A 460 18.13 21.76 28.04
N ASP A 461 18.24 20.47 27.72
CA ASP A 461 18.56 19.43 28.70
C ASP A 461 19.81 18.70 28.20
N GLU A 462 20.95 19.03 28.82
CA GLU A 462 22.24 18.40 28.59
C GLU A 462 22.20 16.95 29.07
N THR A 463 21.92 16.01 28.17
CA THR A 463 22.30 14.62 28.40
C THR A 463 23.81 14.54 28.14
N GLU A 464 24.60 14.50 29.21
CA GLU A 464 26.05 14.31 29.14
C GLU A 464 26.34 12.99 28.39
N MET A 465 26.90 13.08 27.18
CA MET A 465 27.44 11.90 26.49
C MET A 465 28.59 11.34 27.33
N GLU A 466 28.43 10.11 27.81
CA GLU A 466 29.47 9.39 28.55
C GLU A 466 30.72 9.17 27.66
N ASP A 467 31.90 9.37 28.25
CA ASP A 467 33.17 9.21 27.56
C ASP A 467 33.38 7.73 27.16
N CYS A 468 33.73 7.47 25.90
CA CYS A 468 33.92 6.10 25.39
C CYS A 468 35.07 5.97 24.39
N ASP A 469 35.74 4.81 24.39
CA ASP A 469 36.85 4.47 23.50
C ASP A 469 36.42 3.42 22.47
N PHE A 470 36.74 3.62 21.19
CA PHE A 470 36.54 2.65 20.11
C PHE A 470 37.63 2.73 19.03
N ILE A 471 37.69 1.75 18.13
CA ILE A 471 38.60 1.78 16.96
C ILE A 471 37.77 2.13 15.72
N SER A 472 38.06 3.27 15.11
CA SER A 472 37.43 3.68 13.85
C SER A 472 38.15 3.01 12.67
N LYS A 473 37.39 2.46 11.72
CA LYS A 473 37.93 1.83 10.51
C LYS A 473 38.79 2.80 9.70
N GLU A 474 38.40 4.07 9.65
CA GLU A 474 39.12 5.14 8.95
C GLU A 474 38.80 6.50 9.58
N CYS A 475 39.82 7.34 9.76
CA CYS A 475 39.66 8.71 10.26
C CYS A 475 39.07 9.60 9.16
N PRO A 476 37.91 10.25 9.39
CA PRO A 476 37.24 11.04 8.36
C PRO A 476 38.00 12.31 7.96
N LYS A 477 38.99 12.75 8.75
CA LYS A 477 39.81 13.93 8.45
C LYS A 477 41.08 13.63 7.66
N CYS A 478 41.77 12.55 7.99
CA CYS A 478 43.10 12.26 7.42
C CYS A 478 43.21 10.92 6.69
N GLY A 479 42.15 10.10 6.68
CA GLY A 479 42.14 8.79 6.01
C GLY A 479 42.97 7.71 6.69
N ALA A 480 43.53 7.97 7.88
CA ALA A 480 44.26 6.96 8.62
C ALA A 480 43.33 5.81 9.04
N LYS A 481 43.72 4.55 8.80
CA LYS A 481 42.91 3.37 9.10
C LYS A 481 43.16 2.83 10.51
N ASP A 482 42.17 2.15 11.06
CA ASP A 482 42.21 1.48 12.37
C ASP A 482 42.66 2.40 13.52
N VAL A 483 42.08 3.60 13.58
CA VAL A 483 42.47 4.66 14.52
C VAL A 483 41.74 4.50 15.84
N LYS A 484 42.47 4.33 16.93
CA LYS A 484 41.91 4.44 18.28
C LYS A 484 41.33 5.85 18.47
N THR A 485 40.04 5.92 18.75
CA THR A 485 39.25 7.14 18.86
C THR A 485 38.60 7.19 20.24
N GLU A 486 38.79 8.30 20.93
CA GLU A 486 38.19 8.58 22.23
C GLU A 486 37.13 9.66 22.07
N CYS A 487 35.90 9.40 22.51
CA CYS A 487 34.84 10.40 22.58
C CYS A 487 34.87 11.03 23.97
N ARG A 488 35.09 12.34 24.07
CA ARG A 488 34.89 13.09 25.31
C ARG A 488 33.89 14.20 25.11
N LYS A 489 32.78 14.16 25.85
CA LYS A 489 31.70 15.18 25.76
C LYS A 489 31.26 15.49 24.32
N GLY A 490 31.12 14.45 23.49
CA GLY A 490 30.72 14.59 22.08
C GLY A 490 31.81 15.11 21.15
N VAL A 491 33.08 15.13 21.58
CA VAL A 491 34.23 15.43 20.70
C VAL A 491 35.09 14.17 20.56
N TYR A 492 35.32 13.75 19.33
CA TYR A 492 36.13 12.60 18.98
C TYR A 492 37.59 12.98 18.81
N TYR A 493 38.49 12.33 19.55
CA TYR A 493 39.94 12.49 19.51
C TYR A 493 40.57 11.22 18.94
N GLY A 494 41.07 11.29 17.71
CA GLY A 494 41.79 10.18 17.10
C GLY A 494 43.27 10.17 17.51
N ALA A 495 43.85 8.99 17.73
CA ALA A 495 45.30 8.82 17.97
C ALA A 495 46.18 9.35 16.81
N CYS A 496 45.58 9.59 15.64
CA CYS A 496 46.21 10.29 14.51
C CYS A 496 46.34 11.82 14.71
N GLY A 497 45.90 12.38 15.84
CA GLY A 497 45.95 13.81 16.17
C GLY A 497 44.79 14.63 15.61
N CYS A 498 43.83 14.02 14.91
CA CYS A 498 42.64 14.70 14.41
C CYS A 498 41.53 14.74 15.45
N THR A 499 40.80 15.86 15.49
CA THR A 499 39.59 16.01 16.31
C THR A 499 38.36 16.31 15.46
N SER A 500 37.21 15.73 15.79
CA SER A 500 35.91 16.03 15.17
C SER A 500 34.86 16.30 16.26
N LYS A 501 34.04 17.32 16.05
CA LYS A 501 32.74 17.38 16.72
C LYS A 501 31.76 16.46 16.01
#